data_AF-A0A4Y2J654-F1
#
_entry.id   AF-A0A4Y2J654-F1
#
_cell.length_a   1.000
_cell.length_b   1.000
_cell.length_c   1.000
_cell.angle_alpha   90.00
_cell.angle_beta   90.00
_cell.angle_gamma   90.00
#
_symmetry.space_group_name_H-M   'P 1'
#
loop_
_entity.id
_entity.type
_entity.pdbx_description
1 polymer ?
#
loop_
_entity_poly.entity_id
_entity_poly.type
_entity_poly.pdbx_seq_one_letter_code
_entity_poly.pdbx_strand_id
1 'polypeptide(L)'
;MIGGIHSDLFHQERLLLNLVDVKIKLIRSKSEFCLQGAEGHKVVLEKISLLVRKVRVSPGVILGHVKALEKETAKYPINRALCKVYSVPHGSMSMVQDNIFVGQMPKRVVVGCVENDAFHGTFQKSPFEFKHFDMNFIGIYVDGQPIPHNPLEMNFDKNNYIKGYYSLFSGTDKFGQDQRLFISREEYINGNTLFAFKLSPDLCNGDHLNLIKHSNLRLEIKFSKALPQTICMLIYAEFDNVIEINKTRNILYDFGN
;
A
#
# COMPACT_ATOMS: atom_id res chain seq x y z
N MET A 1 -7.01 13.40 19.47
CA MET A 1 -6.97 12.32 18.47
C MET A 1 -6.12 11.19 19.03
N ILE A 2 -6.61 9.95 18.97
CA ILE A 2 -5.85 8.74 19.35
C ILE A 2 -5.94 7.77 18.17
N GLY A 3 -4.83 7.15 17.81
CA GLY A 3 -4.75 6.24 16.67
C GLY A 3 -3.51 5.36 16.75
N GLY A 4 -3.55 4.22 16.09
CA GLY A 4 -2.39 3.34 15.94
C GLY A 4 -1.35 3.96 14.99
N ILE A 5 -0.08 3.59 15.18
CA ILE A 5 0.96 3.92 14.20
C ILE A 5 0.84 2.91 13.06
N HIS A 6 0.50 3.41 11.88
CA HIS A 6 0.46 2.60 10.66
C HIS A 6 1.88 2.36 10.14
N SER A 7 2.47 1.24 10.55
CA SER A 7 3.79 0.77 10.10
C SER A 7 3.76 -0.75 10.01
N ASP A 8 4.49 -1.30 9.04
CA ASP A 8 4.51 -2.73 8.70
C ASP A 8 4.72 -3.64 9.93
N LEU A 9 5.61 -3.26 10.85
CA LEU A 9 5.90 -4.01 12.09
C LEU A 9 4.74 -3.99 13.10
N PHE A 10 3.89 -2.97 13.09
CA PHE A 10 2.80 -2.81 14.06
C PHE A 10 1.48 -3.43 13.59
N HIS A 11 1.42 -3.92 12.35
CA HIS A 11 0.25 -4.63 11.82
C HIS A 11 0.24 -6.14 12.11
N GLN A 12 1.30 -6.68 12.70
CA GLN A 12 1.37 -8.09 13.11
C GLN A 12 1.06 -8.27 14.61
N GLU A 13 0.53 -9.43 14.99
CA GLU A 13 -0.04 -9.66 16.33
C GLU A 13 0.96 -10.10 17.41
N ARG A 14 2.19 -10.47 17.01
CA ARG A 14 3.22 -10.97 17.93
C ARG A 14 3.82 -9.83 18.75
N LEU A 15 3.99 -10.10 20.04
CA LEU A 15 4.68 -9.19 20.95
C LEU A 15 6.18 -9.17 20.65
N LEU A 16 6.77 -7.99 20.69
CA LEU A 16 8.21 -7.83 20.54
C LEU A 16 8.95 -8.46 21.73
N LEU A 17 10.08 -9.13 21.47
CA LEU A 17 10.96 -9.65 22.51
C LEU A 17 11.40 -8.53 23.47
N ASN A 18 11.67 -8.92 24.72
CA ASN A 18 12.29 -8.03 25.68
C ASN A 18 13.70 -7.62 25.23
N LEU A 19 14.16 -6.46 25.70
CA LEU A 19 15.51 -5.93 25.41
C LEU A 19 15.76 -5.71 23.91
N VAL A 20 14.72 -5.38 23.14
CA VAL A 20 14.83 -4.89 21.77
C VAL A 20 14.58 -3.38 21.79
N ASP A 21 15.54 -2.61 21.30
CA ASP A 21 15.39 -1.16 21.19
C ASP A 21 14.52 -0.79 20.00
N VAL A 22 13.49 0.03 20.25
CA VAL A 22 12.58 0.54 19.21
C VAL A 22 12.72 2.05 19.14
N LYS A 23 13.13 2.54 17.96
CA LYS A 23 13.22 3.96 17.66
C LYS A 23 12.13 4.34 16.67
N ILE A 24 11.23 5.22 17.09
CA ILE A 24 10.15 5.75 16.23
C ILE A 24 10.49 7.20 15.89
N LYS A 25 10.57 7.50 14.59
CA LYS A 25 10.74 8.86 14.08
C LYS A 25 9.48 9.27 13.33
N LEU A 26 8.76 10.26 13.84
CA LEU A 26 7.59 10.83 13.19
C LEU A 26 7.98 12.15 12.52
N ILE A 27 7.72 12.28 11.23
CA ILE A 27 7.97 13.49 10.45
C ILE A 27 6.61 14.06 10.06
N ARG A 28 6.35 15.32 10.41
CA ARG A 28 5.09 15.97 10.08
C ARG A 28 5.11 16.41 8.61
N SER A 29 4.06 16.08 7.87
CA SER A 29 3.82 16.63 6.54
C SER A 29 3.54 18.14 6.59
N LYS A 30 3.67 18.80 5.45
CA LYS A 30 3.38 20.24 5.32
C LYS A 30 1.90 20.53 5.54
N SER A 31 1.56 21.76 5.93
CA SER A 31 0.18 22.11 6.27
C SER A 31 -0.75 22.07 5.05
N GLU A 32 -0.23 22.42 3.87
CA GLU A 32 -0.88 22.38 2.57
C GLU A 32 -1.23 20.95 2.12
N PHE A 33 -0.55 19.93 2.69
CA PHE A 33 -0.88 18.53 2.43
C PHE A 33 -1.94 18.00 3.41
N CYS A 34 -1.93 18.48 4.66
CA CYS A 34 -2.79 17.97 5.72
C CYS A 34 -4.14 18.69 5.84
N LEU A 35 -4.26 19.91 5.32
CA LEU A 35 -5.45 20.75 5.46
C LEU A 35 -6.02 21.10 4.10
N GLN A 36 -7.34 21.04 3.99
CA GLN A 36 -8.10 21.55 2.86
C GLN A 36 -8.98 22.71 3.33
N GLY A 37 -8.96 23.84 2.63
CA GLY A 37 -9.74 25.02 2.99
C GLY A 37 -9.11 26.34 2.53
N ALA A 38 -9.48 27.43 3.20
CA ALA A 38 -8.89 28.74 2.95
C ALA A 38 -7.45 28.82 3.45
N GLU A 39 -6.61 29.57 2.73
CA GLU A 39 -5.20 29.75 3.03
C GLU A 39 -4.98 30.38 4.42
N GLY A 40 -3.79 30.14 4.99
CA GLY A 40 -3.35 30.77 6.25
C GLY A 40 -3.59 29.95 7.52
N HIS A 41 -4.23 28.79 7.43
CA HIS A 41 -4.40 27.90 8.58
C HIS A 41 -3.18 26.98 8.77
N LYS A 42 -2.74 26.81 10.01
CA LYS A 42 -1.63 25.91 10.38
C LYS A 42 -2.07 24.94 11.47
N VAL A 43 -1.52 23.72 11.40
CA VAL A 43 -1.69 22.72 12.46
C VAL A 43 -0.53 22.85 13.44
N VAL A 44 -0.84 23.07 14.71
CA VAL A 44 0.13 23.09 15.81
C VAL A 44 -0.10 21.85 16.67
N LEU A 45 0.96 21.07 16.89
CA LEU A 45 0.92 19.91 17.77
C LEU A 45 1.37 20.35 19.16
N GLU A 46 0.42 20.53 20.08
CA GLU A 46 0.72 20.98 21.45
C GLU A 46 1.34 19.86 22.31
N LYS A 47 0.79 18.65 22.19
CA LYS A 47 1.24 17.48 22.95
C LYS A 47 1.15 16.23 22.10
N ILE A 48 2.23 15.47 22.09
CA ILE A 48 2.32 14.14 21.47
C ILE A 48 2.69 13.16 22.58
N SER A 49 1.98 12.04 22.67
CA SER A 49 2.25 11.01 23.68
C SER A 49 2.10 9.63 23.05
N LEU A 50 3.06 8.75 23.32
CA LEU A 50 3.05 7.37 22.86
C LEU A 50 2.65 6.45 24.01
N LEU A 51 1.58 5.69 23.79
CA LEU A 51 1.10 4.69 24.74
C LEU A 51 1.49 3.30 24.23
N VAL A 52 2.31 2.57 24.99
CA VAL A 52 2.78 1.23 24.62
C VAL A 52 2.33 0.22 25.66
N ARG A 53 1.66 -0.84 25.22
CA ARG A 53 1.30 -1.98 26.09
C ARG A 53 2.52 -2.87 26.30
N LYS A 54 2.90 -3.08 27.56
CA LYS A 54 3.92 -4.07 27.97
C LYS A 54 3.25 -5.25 28.65
N VAL A 55 3.71 -6.46 28.35
CA VAL A 55 3.18 -7.70 28.94
C VAL A 55 4.22 -8.28 29.88
N ARG A 56 3.80 -8.63 31.10
CA ARG A 56 4.63 -9.39 32.05
C ARG A 56 4.35 -10.88 31.84
N VAL A 57 5.39 -11.64 31.53
CA VAL A 57 5.32 -13.09 31.31
C VAL A 57 5.89 -13.83 32.53
N SER A 58 5.45 -15.07 32.74
CA SER A 58 5.94 -15.89 33.85
C SER A 58 7.42 -16.26 33.67
N PRO A 59 8.19 -16.51 34.75
CA PRO A 59 9.60 -16.86 34.65
C PRO A 59 9.88 -18.09 33.78
N GLY A 60 8.98 -19.09 33.80
CA GLY A 60 9.10 -20.29 32.96
C GLY A 60 9.02 -19.98 31.47
N VAL A 61 8.16 -19.05 31.05
CA VAL A 61 8.04 -18.60 29.65
C VAL A 61 9.30 -17.84 29.22
N ILE A 62 9.85 -16.99 30.10
CA ILE A 62 11.11 -16.28 29.84
C ILE A 62 12.24 -17.28 29.59
N LEU A 63 12.40 -18.28 30.47
CA LEU A 63 13.41 -19.32 30.30
C LEU A 63 13.18 -20.14 29.02
N GLY A 64 11.92 -20.43 28.70
CA GLY A 64 11.53 -21.09 27.45
C GLY A 64 11.97 -20.29 26.22
N HIS A 65 11.73 -18.97 26.18
CA HIS A 65 12.19 -18.10 25.10
C HIS A 65 13.71 -18.07 24.99
N VAL A 66 14.43 -18.01 26.11
CA VAL A 66 15.91 -18.04 26.10
C VAL A 66 16.42 -19.33 25.46
N LYS A 67 15.88 -20.50 25.87
CA LYS A 67 16.26 -21.80 25.29
C LYS A 67 15.85 -21.95 23.83
N ALA A 68 14.68 -21.42 23.44
CA ALA A 68 14.24 -21.44 22.05
C ALA A 68 15.17 -20.60 21.15
N LEU A 69 15.60 -19.43 21.64
CA LEU A 69 16.52 -18.54 20.94
C LEU A 69 17.93 -19.11 20.75
N GLU A 70 18.30 -20.17 21.47
CA GLU A 70 19.55 -20.90 21.24
C GLU A 70 19.49 -21.80 20.00
N LYS A 71 18.28 -22.16 19.57
CA LYS A 71 18.06 -23.04 18.41
C LYS A 71 17.67 -22.26 17.18
N GLU A 72 16.75 -21.30 17.32
CA GLU A 72 16.18 -20.53 16.21
C GLU A 72 15.96 -19.06 16.56
N THR A 73 15.81 -18.22 15.55
CA THR A 73 15.47 -16.81 15.70
C THR A 73 13.97 -16.62 15.97
N ALA A 74 13.61 -15.52 16.66
CA ALA A 74 12.22 -15.10 16.75
C ALA A 74 11.80 -14.44 15.43
N LYS A 75 10.81 -15.00 14.75
CA LYS A 75 10.31 -14.53 13.46
C LYS A 75 9.09 -13.62 13.64
N TYR A 76 9.01 -12.55 12.87
CA TYR A 76 7.93 -11.59 12.84
C TYR A 76 7.49 -11.39 11.39
N PRO A 77 6.44 -12.09 10.92
CA PRO A 77 5.91 -11.86 9.59
C PRO A 77 5.31 -10.46 9.50
N ILE A 78 5.59 -9.76 8.42
CA ILE A 78 5.10 -8.41 8.14
C ILE A 78 4.51 -8.34 6.73
N ASN A 79 3.50 -7.48 6.58
CA ASN A 79 3.03 -7.02 5.28
C ASN A 79 3.73 -5.70 4.99
N ARG A 80 4.80 -5.76 4.22
CA ARG A 80 5.59 -4.57 3.89
C ARG A 80 4.92 -3.79 2.79
N ALA A 81 4.68 -2.50 3.01
CA ALA A 81 4.06 -1.61 2.01
C ALA A 81 5.11 -0.70 1.35
N LEU A 82 5.15 -0.69 0.02
CA LEU A 82 5.93 0.27 -0.76
C LEU A 82 5.03 1.08 -1.68
N CYS A 83 5.32 2.37 -1.82
CA CYS A 83 4.66 3.22 -2.79
C CYS A 83 5.70 3.79 -3.77
N LYS A 84 5.44 3.65 -5.06
CA LYS A 84 6.17 4.34 -6.12
C LYS A 84 5.25 5.34 -6.80
N VAL A 85 5.81 6.48 -7.18
CA VAL A 85 5.08 7.57 -7.82
C VAL A 85 5.76 7.89 -9.13
N TYR A 86 4.96 8.00 -10.19
CA TYR A 86 5.42 8.38 -11.51
C TYR A 86 4.62 9.59 -12.01
N SER A 87 5.32 10.55 -12.60
CA SER A 87 4.69 11.73 -13.21
C SER A 87 4.29 11.41 -14.65
N VAL A 88 3.02 11.62 -14.99
CA VAL A 88 2.50 11.47 -16.35
C VAL A 88 2.23 12.86 -16.93
N PRO A 89 2.94 13.29 -17.99
CA PRO A 89 2.83 14.65 -18.51
C PRO A 89 1.45 15.02 -19.05
N HIS A 90 1.14 16.32 -19.05
CA HIS A 90 0.06 16.89 -19.84
C HIS A 90 0.12 16.43 -21.30
N GLY A 91 -1.03 16.18 -21.92
CA GLY A 91 -1.13 15.75 -23.31
C GLY A 91 -0.89 14.25 -23.53
N SER A 92 -0.38 13.51 -22.54
CA SER A 92 -0.19 12.06 -22.67
C SER A 92 -1.53 11.33 -22.81
N MET A 93 -1.56 10.31 -23.66
CA MET A 93 -2.70 9.40 -23.84
C MET A 93 -2.41 7.98 -23.33
N SER A 94 -1.17 7.69 -22.96
CA SER A 94 -0.77 6.41 -22.41
C SER A 94 0.48 6.54 -21.55
N MET A 95 0.69 5.54 -20.69
CA MET A 95 1.91 5.36 -19.93
C MET A 95 2.21 3.86 -19.82
N VAL A 96 3.48 3.51 -19.97
CA VAL A 96 3.99 2.17 -19.69
C VAL A 96 5.13 2.30 -18.69
N GLN A 97 5.10 1.46 -17.66
CA GLN A 97 6.17 1.36 -16.69
C GLN A 97 6.58 -0.10 -16.52
N ASP A 98 7.79 -0.42 -16.98
CA ASP A 98 8.44 -1.71 -16.76
C ASP A 98 9.22 -1.74 -15.45
N ASN A 99 9.49 -2.93 -14.93
CA ASN A 99 10.30 -3.17 -13.74
C ASN A 99 9.85 -2.29 -12.54
N ILE A 100 8.54 -2.21 -12.31
CA ILE A 100 7.99 -1.31 -11.28
C ILE A 100 8.65 -1.59 -9.94
N PHE A 101 8.83 -2.84 -9.56
CA PHE A 101 9.64 -3.23 -8.41
C PHE A 101 10.74 -4.19 -8.89
N VAL A 102 11.96 -3.96 -8.40
CA VAL A 102 13.11 -4.83 -8.67
C VAL A 102 13.24 -5.78 -7.49
N GLY A 103 13.36 -7.08 -7.76
CA GLY A 103 13.52 -8.10 -6.72
C GLY A 103 12.24 -8.89 -6.49
N GLN A 104 11.77 -8.93 -5.24
CA GLN A 104 10.61 -9.71 -4.83
C GLN A 104 9.34 -9.21 -5.55
N MET A 105 8.48 -10.14 -5.95
CA MET A 105 7.16 -9.82 -6.51
C MET A 105 6.19 -9.40 -5.39
N PRO A 106 5.44 -8.28 -5.54
CA PRO A 106 4.39 -7.96 -4.59
C PRO A 106 3.24 -8.96 -4.69
N LYS A 107 2.58 -9.23 -3.57
CA LYS A 107 1.34 -10.03 -3.53
C LYS A 107 0.12 -9.26 -4.01
N ARG A 108 0.18 -7.94 -3.92
CA ARG A 108 -0.92 -7.03 -4.26
C ARG A 108 -0.38 -5.70 -4.76
N VAL A 109 -1.05 -5.15 -5.75
CA VAL A 109 -0.79 -3.81 -6.28
C VAL A 109 -2.09 -3.02 -6.30
N VAL A 110 -2.03 -1.76 -5.86
CA VAL A 110 -3.11 -0.79 -5.98
C VAL A 110 -2.59 0.41 -6.75
N VAL A 111 -3.34 0.82 -7.78
CA VAL A 111 -2.99 1.95 -8.65
C VAL A 111 -4.04 3.03 -8.52
N GLY A 112 -3.60 4.27 -8.37
CA GLY A 112 -4.44 5.46 -8.32
C GLY A 112 -3.75 6.64 -8.97
N CYS A 113 -4.54 7.57 -9.49
CA CYS A 113 -4.03 8.79 -10.10
C CYS A 113 -4.57 10.01 -9.36
N VAL A 114 -3.71 10.99 -9.10
CA VAL A 114 -4.08 12.28 -8.51
C VAL A 114 -3.45 13.41 -9.31
N GLU A 115 -3.95 14.62 -9.15
CA GLU A 115 -3.35 15.80 -9.77
C GLU A 115 -1.96 16.07 -9.16
N ASN A 116 -1.03 16.56 -9.98
CA ASN A 116 0.36 16.74 -9.53
C ASN A 116 0.48 17.75 -8.36
N ASP A 117 -0.29 18.84 -8.41
CA ASP A 117 -0.33 19.84 -7.35
C ASP A 117 -1.03 19.32 -6.08
N ALA A 118 -2.11 18.54 -6.23
CA ALA A 118 -2.75 17.85 -5.11
C ALA A 118 -1.77 16.92 -4.38
N PHE A 119 -0.96 16.14 -5.12
CA PHE A 119 0.06 15.26 -4.55
C PHE A 119 1.13 16.02 -3.75
N HIS A 120 1.60 17.16 -4.26
CA HIS A 120 2.60 17.99 -3.58
C HIS A 120 2.03 18.84 -2.43
N GLY A 121 0.70 18.97 -2.37
CA GLY A 121 -0.05 19.64 -1.32
C GLY A 121 -0.42 21.07 -1.69
N THR A 122 -1.72 21.36 -1.70
CA THR A 122 -2.31 22.71 -1.82
C THR A 122 -3.52 22.78 -0.90
N PHE A 123 -3.88 23.95 -0.40
CA PHE A 123 -5.06 24.08 0.47
C PHE A 123 -6.38 23.82 -0.28
N GLN A 124 -6.39 23.93 -1.60
CA GLN A 124 -7.60 23.82 -2.41
C GLN A 124 -7.88 22.39 -2.86
N LYS A 125 -6.87 21.52 -2.95
CA LYS A 125 -6.97 20.16 -3.49
C LYS A 125 -6.51 19.11 -2.49
N SER A 126 -7.13 17.93 -2.53
CA SER A 126 -6.78 16.82 -1.64
C SER A 126 -5.86 15.81 -2.33
N PRO A 127 -4.74 15.38 -1.69
CA PRO A 127 -3.91 14.29 -2.19
C PRO A 127 -4.61 12.92 -2.16
N PHE A 128 -5.81 12.84 -1.58
CA PHE A 128 -6.63 11.62 -1.50
C PHE A 128 -7.80 11.62 -2.49
N GLU A 129 -7.87 12.61 -3.39
CA GLU A 129 -8.87 12.65 -4.47
C GLU A 129 -8.34 11.91 -5.71
N PHE A 130 -8.58 10.61 -5.77
CA PHE A 130 -8.15 9.73 -6.84
C PHE A 130 -9.10 9.81 -8.05
N LYS A 131 -8.73 10.57 -9.06
CA LYS A 131 -9.55 10.80 -10.26
C LYS A 131 -9.29 9.73 -11.32
N HIS A 132 -10.30 9.42 -12.13
CA HIS A 132 -10.17 8.46 -13.23
C HIS A 132 -9.42 9.01 -14.45
N PHE A 133 -9.42 10.34 -14.66
CA PHE A 133 -8.78 11.01 -15.81
C PHE A 133 -9.14 10.41 -17.18
N ASP A 134 -10.38 9.94 -17.33
CA ASP A 134 -10.85 9.23 -18.53
C ASP A 134 -9.99 8.02 -18.94
N MET A 135 -9.39 7.34 -17.95
CA MET A 135 -8.67 6.09 -18.14
C MET A 135 -9.58 5.04 -18.78
N ASN A 136 -9.17 4.50 -19.91
CA ASN A 136 -9.96 3.49 -20.64
C ASN A 136 -9.31 2.11 -20.66
N PHE A 137 -8.06 2.02 -20.22
CA PHE A 137 -7.31 0.77 -20.18
C PHE A 137 -6.34 0.77 -19.00
N ILE A 138 -6.30 -0.34 -18.27
CA ILE A 138 -5.24 -0.65 -17.30
C ILE A 138 -4.89 -2.13 -17.36
N GLY A 139 -3.62 -2.45 -17.56
CA GLY A 139 -3.10 -3.80 -17.64
C GLY A 139 -1.88 -3.98 -16.75
N ILE A 140 -1.89 -5.04 -15.94
CA ILE A 140 -0.72 -5.50 -15.19
C ILE A 140 -0.18 -6.76 -15.86
N TYR A 141 1.12 -6.81 -16.07
CA TYR A 141 1.81 -7.92 -16.70
C TYR A 141 2.92 -8.44 -15.79
N VAL A 142 2.96 -9.76 -15.64
CA VAL A 142 4.01 -10.48 -14.92
C VAL A 142 4.73 -11.36 -15.93
N ASP A 143 6.02 -11.10 -16.15
CA ASP A 143 6.84 -11.80 -17.15
C ASP A 143 6.19 -11.83 -18.55
N GLY A 144 5.56 -10.71 -18.92
CA GLY A 144 4.85 -10.52 -20.20
C GLY A 144 3.44 -11.09 -20.25
N GLN A 145 3.00 -11.85 -19.25
CA GLN A 145 1.64 -12.40 -19.18
C GLN A 145 0.70 -11.45 -18.42
N PRO A 146 -0.47 -11.09 -18.98
CA PRO A 146 -1.44 -10.25 -18.28
C PRO A 146 -2.04 -10.98 -17.06
N ILE A 147 -2.14 -10.29 -15.93
CA ILE A 147 -2.76 -10.78 -14.70
C ILE A 147 -3.99 -9.92 -14.35
N PRO A 148 -5.16 -10.51 -14.04
CA PRO A 148 -5.44 -11.95 -13.91
C PRO A 148 -5.64 -12.70 -15.22
N HIS A 149 -6.13 -12.07 -16.29
CA HIS A 149 -6.24 -12.67 -17.63
C HIS A 149 -6.24 -11.62 -18.73
N ASN A 150 -7.21 -10.70 -18.70
CA ASN A 150 -7.30 -9.62 -19.67
C ASN A 150 -7.10 -8.29 -18.95
N PRO A 151 -6.40 -7.31 -19.56
CA PRO A 151 -6.42 -5.94 -19.09
C PRO A 151 -7.85 -5.42 -18.92
N LEU A 152 -8.02 -4.48 -18.00
CA LEU A 152 -9.32 -3.87 -17.76
C LEU A 152 -9.55 -2.76 -18.78
N GLU A 153 -10.59 -2.93 -19.59
CA GLU A 153 -11.10 -1.89 -20.47
C GLU A 153 -12.32 -1.21 -19.84
N MET A 154 -12.35 0.11 -19.91
CA MET A 154 -13.37 0.94 -19.29
C MET A 154 -13.77 2.10 -20.19
N ASN A 155 -14.98 2.61 -19.96
CA ASN A 155 -15.46 3.85 -20.55
C ASN A 155 -16.35 4.56 -19.53
N PHE A 156 -15.82 5.62 -18.92
CA PHE A 156 -16.51 6.38 -17.88
C PHE A 156 -17.71 7.15 -18.44
N ASP A 157 -17.60 7.73 -19.64
CA ASP A 157 -18.69 8.44 -20.33
C ASP A 157 -19.92 7.53 -20.59
N LYS A 158 -19.68 6.23 -20.87
CA LYS A 158 -20.74 5.22 -21.09
C LYS A 158 -21.11 4.44 -19.84
N ASN A 159 -20.67 4.87 -18.65
CA ASN A 159 -20.87 4.15 -17.38
C ASN A 159 -20.33 2.70 -17.37
N ASN A 160 -19.37 2.39 -18.24
CA ASN A 160 -18.72 1.09 -18.34
C ASN A 160 -17.41 1.07 -17.53
N TYR A 161 -17.50 1.18 -16.22
CA TYR A 161 -16.35 1.17 -15.29
C TYR A 161 -16.48 0.08 -14.20
N ILE A 162 -17.52 -0.75 -14.28
CA ILE A 162 -17.83 -1.79 -13.28
C ILE A 162 -16.65 -2.74 -13.09
N LYS A 163 -15.92 -3.09 -14.16
CA LYS A 163 -14.73 -3.96 -14.05
C LYS A 163 -13.61 -3.32 -13.22
N GLY A 164 -13.44 -2.00 -13.34
CA GLY A 164 -12.51 -1.24 -12.51
C GLY A 164 -12.94 -1.22 -11.05
N TYR A 165 -14.21 -0.89 -10.79
CA TYR A 165 -14.76 -0.93 -9.44
C TYR A 165 -14.65 -2.34 -8.82
N TYR A 166 -14.97 -3.37 -9.59
CA TYR A 166 -14.85 -4.78 -9.19
C TYR A 166 -13.41 -5.18 -8.84
N SER A 167 -12.40 -4.67 -9.56
CA SER A 167 -11.01 -4.97 -9.25
C SER A 167 -10.61 -4.51 -7.84
N LEU A 168 -11.20 -3.42 -7.35
CA LEU A 168 -11.01 -2.99 -5.97
C LEU A 168 -11.56 -4.00 -4.95
N PHE A 169 -12.71 -4.63 -5.22
CA PHE A 169 -13.28 -5.68 -4.34
C PHE A 169 -12.45 -6.95 -4.36
N SER A 170 -12.14 -7.46 -5.55
CA SER A 170 -11.43 -8.73 -5.71
C SER A 170 -9.97 -8.60 -5.31
N GLY A 171 -9.32 -7.46 -5.58
CA GLY A 171 -7.95 -7.19 -5.20
C GLY A 171 -7.75 -6.86 -3.72
N THR A 172 -8.81 -6.61 -2.95
CA THR A 172 -8.72 -6.35 -1.50
C THR A 172 -9.29 -7.44 -0.62
N ASP A 173 -9.66 -8.60 -1.20
CA ASP A 173 -10.25 -9.76 -0.51
C ASP A 173 -11.54 -9.47 0.25
N LYS A 174 -12.19 -8.36 -0.10
CA LYS A 174 -13.51 -8.00 0.44
C LYS A 174 -14.64 -8.63 -0.37
N PHE A 175 -14.33 -9.17 -1.54
CA PHE A 175 -15.31 -9.88 -2.35
C PHE A 175 -15.77 -11.16 -1.64
N GLY A 176 -17.08 -11.27 -1.38
CA GLY A 176 -17.68 -12.44 -0.74
C GLY A 176 -17.52 -12.51 0.78
N GLN A 177 -16.87 -11.52 1.41
CA GLN A 177 -16.82 -11.38 2.87
C GLN A 177 -17.93 -10.42 3.35
N ASP A 178 -18.37 -10.57 4.60
CA ASP A 178 -19.23 -9.57 5.27
C ASP A 178 -18.42 -8.32 5.69
N GLN A 179 -17.60 -7.83 4.76
CA GLN A 179 -16.76 -6.66 4.92
C GLN A 179 -16.97 -5.75 3.72
N ARG A 180 -17.39 -4.51 3.98
CA ARG A 180 -17.66 -3.54 2.93
C ARG A 180 -16.38 -2.83 2.50
N LEU A 181 -16.33 -2.44 1.23
CA LEU A 181 -15.51 -1.31 0.81
C LEU A 181 -16.21 -0.04 1.31
N PHE A 182 -15.45 0.86 1.92
CA PHE A 182 -15.93 2.19 2.34
C PHE A 182 -16.02 3.17 1.15
N ILE A 183 -16.08 2.64 -0.08
CA ILE A 183 -16.18 3.39 -1.32
C ILE A 183 -17.37 2.78 -2.06
N SER A 184 -18.44 3.56 -2.18
CA SER A 184 -19.59 3.21 -2.99
C SER A 184 -19.29 3.37 -4.49
N ARG A 185 -20.18 2.82 -5.33
CA ARG A 185 -20.05 2.95 -6.80
C ARG A 185 -20.09 4.42 -7.24
N GLU A 186 -20.89 5.25 -6.56
CA GLU A 186 -21.02 6.67 -6.86
C GLU A 186 -19.77 7.44 -6.44
N GLU A 187 -19.23 7.16 -5.26
CA GLU A 187 -17.97 7.75 -4.79
C GLU A 187 -16.78 7.32 -5.65
N TYR A 188 -16.80 6.10 -6.19
CA TYR A 188 -15.72 5.56 -7.04
C TYR A 188 -15.46 6.44 -8.27
N ILE A 189 -16.52 6.88 -8.97
CA ILE A 189 -16.37 7.77 -10.13
C ILE A 189 -16.10 9.22 -9.72
N ASN A 190 -16.47 9.61 -8.50
CA ASN A 190 -16.35 10.97 -7.98
C ASN A 190 -15.11 11.13 -7.08
N GLY A 191 -13.93 10.76 -7.61
CA GLY A 191 -12.66 11.01 -6.93
C GLY A 191 -12.16 9.89 -6.00
N ASN A 192 -12.69 8.67 -6.11
CA ASN A 192 -12.18 7.49 -5.43
C ASN A 192 -11.87 6.32 -6.39
N THR A 193 -11.35 6.65 -7.58
CA THR A 193 -11.01 5.66 -8.61
C THR A 193 -9.66 5.01 -8.31
N LEU A 194 -9.70 3.81 -7.75
CA LEU A 194 -8.53 2.96 -7.46
C LEU A 194 -8.68 1.59 -8.10
N PHE A 195 -7.58 1.03 -8.59
CA PHE A 195 -7.54 -0.31 -9.18
C PHE A 195 -6.68 -1.22 -8.32
N ALA A 196 -7.23 -2.33 -7.84
CA ALA A 196 -6.46 -3.32 -7.09
C ALA A 196 -6.29 -4.61 -7.90
N PHE A 197 -5.10 -5.18 -7.82
CA PHE A 197 -4.73 -6.42 -8.48
C PHE A 197 -4.08 -7.34 -7.48
N LYS A 198 -4.62 -8.56 -7.37
CA LYS A 198 -4.03 -9.63 -6.59
C LYS A 198 -3.04 -10.40 -7.47
N LEU A 199 -1.84 -10.57 -6.96
CA LEU A 199 -0.71 -11.18 -7.65
C LEU A 199 -0.20 -12.43 -6.91
N SER A 200 -0.78 -12.76 -5.75
CA SER A 200 -0.42 -13.96 -5.02
C SER A 200 -0.80 -15.21 -5.84
N PRO A 201 0.08 -16.24 -5.92
CA PRO A 201 -0.16 -17.41 -6.76
C PRO A 201 -1.40 -18.23 -6.36
N ASP A 202 -1.70 -18.21 -5.06
CA ASP A 202 -2.79 -18.92 -4.40
C ASP A 202 -4.09 -18.12 -4.35
N LEU A 203 -4.03 -16.82 -4.71
CA LEU A 203 -5.10 -15.86 -4.47
C LEU A 203 -5.61 -15.86 -3.01
N CYS A 204 -4.78 -16.21 -2.03
CA CYS A 204 -5.07 -16.08 -0.59
C CYS A 204 -4.39 -14.83 0.00
N ASN A 205 -4.80 -14.40 1.19
CA ASN A 205 -4.22 -13.23 1.84
C ASN A 205 -4.01 -13.50 3.33
N GLY A 206 -2.77 -13.85 3.68
CA GLY A 206 -2.31 -13.82 5.07
C GLY A 206 -2.48 -15.11 5.88
N ASP A 207 -3.10 -16.17 5.34
CA ASP A 207 -3.18 -17.46 6.05
C ASP A 207 -1.82 -18.17 6.13
N HIS A 208 -0.96 -17.90 5.17
CA HIS A 208 0.40 -18.42 5.10
C HIS A 208 1.30 -17.48 4.32
N LEU A 209 2.62 -17.70 4.44
CA LEU A 209 3.60 -17.00 3.63
C LEU A 209 3.74 -17.70 2.29
N ASN A 210 3.59 -16.93 1.22
CA ASN A 210 3.87 -17.41 -0.13
C ASN A 210 5.38 -17.47 -0.39
N LEU A 211 5.80 -18.38 -1.27
CA LEU A 211 7.20 -18.45 -1.69
C LEU A 211 7.60 -17.15 -2.39
N ILE A 212 8.70 -16.55 -1.98
CA ILE A 212 9.27 -15.36 -2.62
C ILE A 212 9.64 -15.71 -4.07
N LYS A 213 8.99 -15.02 -5.02
CA LYS A 213 9.28 -15.11 -6.45
C LYS A 213 9.89 -13.81 -6.94
N HIS A 214 10.79 -13.91 -7.91
CA HIS A 214 11.39 -12.80 -8.61
C HIS A 214 10.88 -12.80 -10.05
N SER A 215 10.17 -11.74 -10.42
CA SER A 215 9.55 -11.59 -11.73
C SER A 215 9.58 -10.12 -12.16
N ASN A 216 9.43 -9.87 -13.46
CA ASN A 216 9.23 -8.53 -13.98
C ASN A 216 7.75 -8.14 -13.87
N LEU A 217 7.49 -7.05 -13.15
CA LEU A 217 6.18 -6.42 -13.09
C LEU A 217 6.15 -5.20 -14.01
N ARG A 218 5.22 -5.20 -14.97
CA ARG A 218 4.93 -4.10 -15.89
C ARG A 218 3.49 -3.63 -15.71
N LEU A 219 3.30 -2.31 -15.79
CA LEU A 219 1.99 -1.65 -15.79
C LEU A 219 1.83 -0.87 -17.10
N GLU A 220 0.65 -0.98 -17.70
CA GLU A 220 0.26 -0.20 -18.87
C GLU A 220 -1.08 0.47 -18.61
N ILE A 221 -1.16 1.76 -18.90
CA ILE A 221 -2.36 2.58 -18.74
C ILE A 221 -2.60 3.36 -20.04
N LYS A 222 -3.87 3.50 -20.42
CA LYS A 222 -4.28 4.40 -21.51
C LYS A 222 -5.46 5.27 -21.07
N PHE A 223 -5.53 6.43 -21.68
CA PHE A 223 -6.57 7.42 -21.49
C PHE A 223 -7.31 7.61 -22.82
N SER A 224 -8.63 7.77 -22.75
CA SER A 224 -9.44 8.01 -23.95
C SER A 224 -9.23 9.41 -24.54
N LYS A 225 -8.78 10.36 -23.73
CA LYS A 225 -8.44 11.74 -24.11
C LYS A 225 -7.04 12.07 -23.62
N ALA A 226 -6.40 13.04 -24.27
CA ALA A 226 -5.12 13.57 -23.81
C ALA A 226 -5.29 14.19 -22.40
N LEU A 227 -4.37 13.90 -21.48
CA LEU A 227 -4.46 14.39 -20.12
C LEU A 227 -4.50 15.94 -20.09
N PRO A 228 -5.48 16.55 -19.41
CA PRO A 228 -5.63 18.01 -19.39
C PRO A 228 -4.54 18.69 -18.55
N GLN A 229 -3.80 17.94 -17.73
CA GLN A 229 -2.70 18.42 -16.90
C GLN A 229 -1.77 17.25 -16.55
N THR A 230 -0.59 17.56 -16.01
CA THR A 230 0.32 16.55 -15.45
C THR A 230 -0.30 15.93 -14.20
N ILE A 231 -0.23 14.60 -14.10
CA ILE A 231 -0.76 13.83 -12.96
C ILE A 231 0.34 13.01 -12.29
N CYS A 232 0.12 12.65 -11.02
CA CYS A 232 0.91 11.67 -10.31
C CYS A 232 0.17 10.34 -10.31
N MET A 233 0.77 9.30 -10.89
CA MET A 233 0.32 7.92 -10.76
C MET A 233 1.02 7.29 -9.56
N LEU A 234 0.24 6.89 -8.57
CA LEU A 234 0.69 6.17 -7.39
C LEU A 234 0.49 4.67 -7.60
N ILE A 235 1.54 3.91 -7.33
CA ILE A 235 1.52 2.46 -7.29
C ILE A 235 1.88 2.04 -5.87
N TYR A 236 0.87 1.64 -5.11
CA TYR A 236 1.03 1.00 -3.82
C TYR A 236 1.17 -0.50 -4.03
N ALA A 237 2.13 -1.13 -3.34
CA ALA A 237 2.39 -2.54 -3.45
C ALA A 237 2.69 -3.15 -2.08
N GLU A 238 2.24 -4.38 -1.89
CA GLU A 238 2.45 -5.12 -0.65
C GLU A 238 3.28 -6.36 -0.88
N PHE A 239 4.16 -6.65 0.07
CA PHE A 239 5.08 -7.77 0.05
C PHE A 239 4.95 -8.55 1.36
N ASP A 240 5.05 -9.87 1.27
CA ASP A 240 5.19 -10.73 2.45
C ASP A 240 6.67 -10.82 2.80
N ASN A 241 7.03 -10.37 4.00
CA ASN A 241 8.41 -10.38 4.47
C ASN A 241 8.48 -10.84 5.93
N VAL A 242 9.68 -11.21 6.38
CA VAL A 242 9.92 -11.62 7.76
C VAL A 242 11.06 -10.81 8.37
N ILE A 243 10.79 -10.26 9.55
CA ILE A 243 11.82 -9.70 10.43
C ILE A 243 12.22 -10.79 11.42
N GLU A 244 13.51 -11.04 11.58
CA GLU A 244 14.00 -11.99 12.58
C GLU A 244 14.81 -11.30 13.67
N ILE A 245 14.66 -11.76 14.91
CA ILE A 245 15.44 -11.31 16.06
C ILE A 245 16.17 -12.50 16.65
N ASN A 246 17.50 -12.43 16.68
CA ASN A 246 18.33 -13.52 17.17
C ASN A 246 18.55 -13.47 18.71
N LYS A 247 19.30 -14.45 19.25
CA LYS A 247 19.65 -14.52 20.68
C LYS A 247 20.31 -13.23 21.21
N THR A 248 21.15 -12.58 20.40
CA THR A 248 21.86 -11.34 20.77
C THR A 248 21.05 -10.07 20.50
N ARG A 249 19.77 -10.19 20.12
CA ARG A 249 18.87 -9.07 19.77
C ARG A 249 19.28 -8.29 18.52
N ASN A 250 20.10 -8.89 17.66
CA ASN A 250 20.32 -8.36 16.32
C ASN A 250 19.09 -8.63 15.46
N ILE A 251 18.76 -7.65 14.63
CA ILE A 251 17.63 -7.70 13.72
C ILE A 251 18.13 -8.12 12.33
N LEU A 252 17.50 -9.14 11.75
CA LEU A 252 17.75 -9.62 10.40
C LEU A 252 16.50 -9.36 9.55
N TYR A 253 16.71 -9.03 8.28
CA TYR A 253 15.65 -8.74 7.32
C TYR A 253 15.88 -9.58 6.06
N ASP A 254 14.79 -10.07 5.45
CA ASP A 254 14.82 -10.80 4.17
C ASP A 254 14.59 -9.89 2.95
N PHE A 255 14.59 -8.58 3.15
CA PHE A 255 14.43 -7.56 2.10
C PHE A 255 15.53 -6.49 2.17
N GLY A 256 15.85 -5.91 1.01
CA GLY A 256 16.69 -4.72 0.91
C GLY A 256 15.93 -3.45 1.29
N ASN A 257 16.68 -2.43 1.74
CA ASN A 257 16.16 -1.08 1.97
C ASN A 257 15.79 -0.39 0.66
#